data_AF-A0A0M6ZE26-F1
#
_entry.id   AF-A0A0M6ZE26-F1
#
_cell.length_a   1.000
_cell.length_b   1.000
_cell.length_c   1.000
_cell.angle_alpha   90.00
_cell.angle_beta   90.00
_cell.angle_gamma   90.00
#
_symmetry.space_group_name_H-M   'P 1'
#
loop_
_entity.id
_entity.type
_entity.pdbx_description
1 polymer ?
#
loop_
_entity_poly.entity_id
_entity_poly.type
_entity_poly.pdbx_seq_one_letter_code
_entity_poly.pdbx_strand_id
1 'polypeptide(L)'
;MVRTKISWVRKSAVLVLLTGLAACQAADGTSQAPDVALVNSLMSGLGAVDPNAKPIDYKPRAPLAMPAEPGKLPEPETEVAGTDAQNWPQQQENAQYRELKELYADTGGLNKQPLTPEQMRGFKITGVTGQTTRDLEAERRDNDIAEGEVQTRAQQREEWEKLQQLKAQQAGLEDNGIATRRFLTEPPSSYSTPSPDAPMPDIVKKSNNKKPTNYDPYTSTPVDPRCLEGQQEFCN
;
A
#
# COMPACT_ATOMS: atom_id res chain seq x y z
N MET A 1 -65.24 -56.36 33.64
CA MET A 1 -64.17 -57.27 33.17
C MET A 1 -63.31 -56.74 32.01
N VAL A 2 -63.35 -55.45 31.66
CA VAL A 2 -62.57 -54.90 30.51
C VAL A 2 -61.22 -54.28 30.94
N ARG A 3 -61.09 -53.84 32.20
CA ARG A 3 -59.87 -53.18 32.70
C ARG A 3 -58.67 -54.10 32.91
N THR A 4 -58.87 -55.40 33.13
CA THR A 4 -57.77 -56.36 33.37
C THR A 4 -57.11 -56.86 32.08
N LYS A 5 -57.84 -56.89 30.95
CA LYS A 5 -57.27 -57.29 29.66
C LYS A 5 -56.36 -56.21 29.06
N ILE A 6 -56.70 -54.94 29.25
CA ILE A 6 -55.90 -53.80 28.78
C ILE A 6 -54.55 -53.70 29.53
N SER A 7 -54.52 -54.00 30.83
CA SER A 7 -53.26 -53.98 31.59
C SER A 7 -52.32 -55.11 31.16
N TRP A 8 -52.86 -56.26 30.77
CA TRP A 8 -52.06 -57.39 30.29
C TRP A 8 -51.49 -57.16 28.89
N VAL A 9 -52.29 -56.59 27.97
CA VAL A 9 -51.80 -56.17 26.64
C VAL A 9 -50.73 -55.10 26.77
N ARG A 10 -50.93 -54.10 27.63
CA ARG A 10 -49.97 -53.00 27.83
C ARG A 10 -48.67 -53.49 28.49
N LYS A 11 -48.74 -54.45 29.42
CA LYS A 11 -47.55 -55.08 30.01
C LYS A 11 -46.83 -56.00 29.01
N SER A 12 -47.56 -56.72 28.16
CA SER A 12 -46.95 -57.54 27.09
C SER A 12 -46.29 -56.69 26.02
N ALA A 13 -46.90 -55.56 25.63
CA ALA A 13 -46.33 -54.63 24.67
C ALA A 13 -45.06 -53.98 25.20
N VAL A 14 -45.02 -53.61 26.48
CA VAL A 14 -43.81 -53.07 27.14
C VAL A 14 -42.71 -54.13 27.24
N LEU A 15 -43.05 -55.40 27.47
CA LEU A 15 -42.07 -56.48 27.54
C LEU A 15 -41.49 -56.82 26.15
N VAL A 16 -42.30 -56.79 25.09
CA VAL A 16 -41.84 -56.94 23.70
C VAL A 16 -41.00 -55.74 23.24
N LEU A 17 -41.32 -54.52 23.69
CA LEU A 17 -40.51 -53.33 23.41
C LEU A 17 -39.16 -53.36 24.15
N LEU A 18 -39.13 -53.88 25.38
CA LEU A 18 -37.89 -54.03 26.16
C LEU A 18 -37.00 -55.17 25.64
N THR A 19 -37.57 -56.28 25.15
CA THR A 19 -36.78 -57.34 24.51
C THR A 19 -36.31 -56.96 23.10
N GLY A 20 -37.02 -56.07 22.39
CA GLY A 20 -36.56 -55.50 21.12
C GLY A 20 -35.35 -54.58 21.25
N LEU A 21 -35.25 -53.77 22.33
CA LEU A 21 -34.08 -52.91 22.56
C LEU A 21 -32.86 -53.67 23.10
N ALA A 22 -33.06 -54.75 23.86
CA ALA A 22 -31.96 -55.58 24.37
C ALA A 22 -31.39 -56.57 23.33
N ALA A 23 -32.09 -56.79 22.20
CA ALA A 23 -31.61 -57.65 21.11
C ALA A 23 -30.69 -56.94 20.11
N CYS A 24 -30.43 -55.63 20.27
CA CYS A 24 -29.33 -54.94 19.57
C CYS A 24 -28.10 -54.85 20.48
N GLN A 25 -27.81 -55.92 21.23
CA GLN A 25 -26.50 -56.15 21.82
C GLN A 25 -25.55 -56.45 20.67
N ALA A 26 -24.76 -55.44 20.31
CA ALA A 26 -23.43 -55.52 19.69
C ALA A 26 -23.06 -56.92 19.17
N ALA A 27 -23.57 -57.26 17.99
CA ALA A 27 -23.08 -58.37 17.21
C ALA A 27 -22.16 -57.84 16.11
N ASP A 28 -21.21 -56.99 16.46
CA ASP A 28 -20.06 -56.71 15.60
C ASP A 28 -18.87 -56.35 16.47
N GLY A 29 -17.88 -57.25 16.49
CA GLY A 29 -16.64 -57.11 17.25
C GLY A 29 -15.74 -56.03 16.66
N THR A 30 -16.17 -54.77 16.72
CA THR A 30 -15.41 -53.62 16.24
C THR A 30 -14.49 -53.13 17.35
N SER A 31 -13.19 -53.07 17.09
CA SER A 31 -12.13 -52.51 17.95
C SER A 31 -12.20 -50.98 18.12
N GLN A 32 -13.37 -50.36 17.91
CA GLN A 32 -13.57 -48.92 17.89
C GLN A 32 -14.31 -48.46 19.15
N ALA A 33 -14.00 -47.24 19.61
CA ALA A 33 -14.71 -46.63 20.73
C ALA A 33 -16.22 -46.47 20.43
N PRO A 34 -17.10 -46.62 21.43
CA PRO A 34 -18.55 -46.67 21.22
C PRO A 34 -19.12 -45.40 20.55
N ASP A 35 -18.55 -44.22 20.84
CA ASP A 35 -18.98 -42.96 20.23
C ASP A 35 -18.67 -42.91 18.72
N VAL A 36 -17.53 -43.47 18.32
CA VAL A 36 -17.11 -43.53 16.91
C VAL A 36 -18.02 -44.49 16.15
N ALA A 37 -18.39 -45.62 16.74
CA ALA A 37 -19.33 -46.57 16.14
C ALA A 37 -20.74 -45.97 15.93
N LEU A 38 -21.22 -45.12 16.85
CA LEU A 38 -22.50 -44.43 16.70
C LEU A 38 -22.48 -43.41 15.56
N VAL A 39 -21.43 -42.58 15.48
CA VAL A 39 -21.31 -41.60 14.39
C VAL A 39 -21.14 -42.30 13.04
N ASN A 40 -20.37 -43.37 12.98
CA ASN A 40 -20.15 -44.11 11.74
C ASN A 40 -21.41 -44.85 11.26
N SER A 41 -22.25 -45.36 12.19
CA SER A 41 -23.53 -45.97 11.83
C SER A 41 -24.56 -44.94 11.34
N LEU A 42 -24.59 -43.74 11.93
CA LEU A 42 -25.42 -42.64 11.43
C LEU A 42 -24.96 -42.16 10.04
N MET A 43 -23.64 -42.00 9.84
CA MET A 43 -23.08 -41.51 8.58
C MET A 43 -23.14 -42.55 7.45
N SER A 44 -23.02 -43.84 7.76
CA SER A 44 -23.26 -44.92 6.78
C SER A 44 -24.74 -45.04 6.41
N GLY A 45 -25.66 -44.83 7.35
CA GLY A 45 -27.11 -44.76 7.07
C GLY A 45 -27.51 -43.59 6.16
N LEU A 46 -26.76 -42.49 6.20
CA LEU A 46 -26.89 -41.33 5.30
C LEU A 46 -26.11 -41.48 3.99
N GLY A 47 -25.41 -42.61 3.78
CA GLY A 47 -24.61 -42.87 2.58
C GLY A 47 -23.30 -42.06 2.50
N ALA A 48 -22.89 -41.39 3.58
CA ALA A 48 -21.67 -40.58 3.63
C ALA A 48 -20.40 -41.44 3.82
N VAL A 49 -20.54 -42.68 4.29
CA VAL A 49 -19.43 -43.62 4.53
C VAL A 49 -19.81 -45.00 3.99
N ASP A 50 -18.95 -45.60 3.18
CA ASP A 50 -19.13 -46.97 2.67
C ASP A 50 -18.86 -48.00 3.78
N PRO A 51 -19.85 -48.81 4.20
CA PRO A 51 -19.67 -49.80 5.26
C PRO A 51 -18.69 -50.93 4.90
N ASN A 52 -18.35 -51.08 3.61
CA ASN A 52 -17.39 -52.08 3.13
C ASN A 52 -16.02 -51.48 2.79
N ALA A 53 -15.77 -50.22 3.16
CA ALA A 53 -14.49 -49.57 2.94
C ALA A 53 -13.37 -50.35 3.66
N LYS A 54 -12.45 -50.93 2.89
CA LYS A 54 -11.30 -51.64 3.43
C LYS A 54 -10.42 -50.66 4.20
N PRO A 55 -9.93 -51.02 5.40
CA PRO A 55 -8.95 -50.20 6.13
C PRO A 55 -7.76 -49.88 5.23
N ILE A 56 -7.38 -48.60 5.17
CA ILE A 56 -6.24 -48.16 4.37
C ILE A 56 -4.96 -48.64 5.06
N ASP A 57 -4.23 -49.53 4.40
CA ASP A 57 -2.90 -49.96 4.83
C ASP A 57 -1.89 -48.83 4.57
N TYR A 58 -1.66 -48.01 5.60
CA TYR A 58 -0.65 -46.96 5.55
C TYR A 58 0.74 -47.57 5.70
N LYS A 59 1.43 -47.72 4.58
CA LYS A 59 2.86 -48.04 4.62
C LYS A 59 3.61 -46.86 5.25
N PRO A 60 4.53 -47.10 6.21
CA PRO A 60 5.37 -46.04 6.73
C PRO A 60 6.16 -45.41 5.58
N ARG A 61 6.37 -44.09 5.68
CA ARG A 61 7.17 -43.36 4.70
C ARG A 61 8.57 -43.97 4.64
N ALA A 62 9.18 -43.98 3.46
CA ALA A 62 10.56 -44.40 3.32
C ALA A 62 11.45 -43.60 4.29
N PRO A 63 12.47 -44.23 4.89
CA PRO A 63 13.38 -43.53 5.80
C PRO A 63 14.06 -42.36 5.07
N LEU A 64 14.34 -41.30 5.82
CA LEU A 64 15.04 -40.13 5.30
C LEU A 64 16.38 -40.58 4.72
N ALA A 65 16.66 -40.19 3.48
CA ALA A 65 17.93 -40.53 2.83
C ALA A 65 19.07 -39.81 3.55
N MET A 66 19.76 -40.54 4.43
CA MET A 66 20.96 -40.03 5.10
C MET A 66 22.20 -40.28 4.22
N PRO A 67 23.18 -39.38 4.22
CA PRO A 67 24.48 -39.62 3.60
C PRO A 67 25.14 -40.88 4.18
N ALA A 68 25.93 -41.58 3.36
CA ALA A 68 26.62 -42.81 3.78
C ALA A 68 27.57 -42.61 4.98
N GLU A 69 28.09 -41.39 5.16
CA GLU A 69 28.96 -41.01 6.28
C GLU A 69 28.40 -39.77 6.99
N PRO A 70 27.56 -39.91 8.02
CA PRO A 70 26.96 -38.77 8.73
C PRO A 70 27.97 -37.90 9.50
N GLY A 71 29.20 -38.40 9.70
CA GLY A 71 30.29 -37.71 10.39
C GLY A 71 31.33 -37.03 9.48
N LYS A 72 31.24 -37.20 8.15
CA LYS A 72 32.08 -36.49 7.17
C LYS A 72 31.25 -35.49 6.38
N LEU A 73 30.49 -34.67 7.09
CA LEU A 73 29.90 -33.50 6.49
C LEU A 73 31.04 -32.48 6.28
N PRO A 74 31.10 -31.81 5.12
CA PRO A 74 31.97 -30.65 4.98
C PRO A 74 31.62 -29.65 6.07
N GLU A 75 32.63 -29.01 6.65
CA GLU A 75 32.42 -27.96 7.65
C GLU A 75 31.56 -26.85 7.02
N PRO A 76 30.60 -26.27 7.78
CA PRO A 76 29.77 -25.20 7.27
C PRO A 76 30.65 -24.03 6.82
N GLU A 77 30.42 -23.53 5.60
CA GLU A 77 31.15 -22.38 5.07
C GLU A 77 30.96 -21.17 6.00
N THR A 78 32.06 -20.69 6.58
CA THR A 78 32.08 -19.50 7.45
C THR A 78 32.23 -18.22 6.64
N GLU A 79 32.66 -18.31 5.38
CA GLU A 79 32.66 -17.21 4.41
C GLU A 79 31.28 -17.04 3.76
N VAL A 80 30.28 -16.80 4.60
CA VAL A 80 29.03 -16.23 4.10
C VAL A 80 29.35 -14.81 3.67
N ALA A 81 28.81 -14.35 2.53
CA ALA A 81 28.71 -12.92 2.21
C ALA A 81 27.76 -12.24 3.20
N GLY A 82 28.16 -12.20 4.46
CA GLY A 82 27.47 -11.54 5.57
C GLY A 82 27.88 -10.08 5.64
N THR A 83 27.30 -9.38 6.62
CA THR A 83 27.54 -7.96 6.90
C THR A 83 29.01 -7.58 7.12
N ASP A 84 29.88 -8.56 7.36
CA ASP A 84 31.31 -8.39 7.61
C ASP A 84 32.20 -8.56 6.37
N ALA A 85 31.62 -8.88 5.20
CA ALA A 85 32.39 -8.96 3.96
C ALA A 85 32.90 -7.56 3.55
N GLN A 86 34.17 -7.47 3.17
CA GLN A 86 34.84 -6.19 2.80
C GLN A 86 34.12 -5.42 1.68
N ASN A 87 33.39 -6.12 0.82
CA ASN A 87 32.62 -5.56 -0.30
C ASN A 87 31.13 -5.35 0.02
N TRP A 88 30.69 -5.68 1.24
CA TRP A 88 29.32 -5.42 1.65
C TRP A 88 29.17 -3.92 1.97
N PRO A 89 28.14 -3.24 1.47
CA PRO A 89 27.92 -1.85 1.83
C PRO A 89 27.70 -1.78 3.34
N GLN A 90 28.62 -1.12 4.04
CA GLN A 90 28.41 -0.80 5.45
C GLN A 90 27.21 0.13 5.54
N GLN A 91 26.26 -0.19 6.42
CA GLN A 91 25.24 0.76 6.77
C GLN A 91 25.96 1.94 7.46
N GLN A 92 26.10 3.04 6.73
CA GLN A 92 26.48 4.31 7.33
C GLN A 92 25.28 4.77 8.13
N GLU A 93 25.11 4.20 9.33
CA GLU A 93 24.15 4.72 10.28
C GLU A 93 24.45 6.21 10.44
N ASN A 94 23.47 7.03 10.09
CA ASN A 94 23.61 8.47 10.21
C ASN A 94 23.93 8.76 11.69
N ALA A 95 25.06 9.41 11.95
CA ALA A 95 25.51 9.71 13.31
C ALA A 95 24.42 10.43 14.12
N GLN A 96 23.61 11.26 13.45
CA GLN A 96 22.45 11.94 14.03
C GLN A 96 21.37 10.95 14.46
N TYR A 97 21.12 9.92 13.66
CA TYR A 97 20.13 8.89 14.00
C TYR A 97 20.55 8.09 15.23
N ARG A 98 21.84 7.80 15.36
CA ARG A 98 22.38 7.10 16.54
C ARG A 98 22.25 7.95 17.81
N GLU A 99 22.62 9.23 17.73
CA GLU A 99 22.46 10.18 18.84
C GLU A 99 20.98 10.33 19.26
N LEU A 100 20.05 10.41 18.30
CA LEU A 100 18.62 10.43 18.59
C LEU A 100 18.15 9.16 19.27
N LYS A 101 18.60 7.99 18.79
CA LYS A 101 18.24 6.71 19.39
C LYS A 101 18.72 6.62 20.83
N GLU A 102 19.93 7.10 21.12
CA GLU A 102 20.46 7.17 22.49
C GLU A 102 19.65 8.13 23.37
N LEU A 103 19.28 9.31 22.85
CA LEU A 103 18.48 10.28 23.58
C LEU A 103 17.10 9.72 23.98
N TYR A 104 16.49 8.87 23.14
CA TYR A 104 15.16 8.29 23.40
C TYR A 104 15.20 6.83 23.90
N ALA A 105 16.37 6.22 24.05
CA ALA A 105 16.52 4.80 24.44
C ALA A 105 15.87 4.47 25.79
N ASP A 106 15.90 5.41 26.74
CA ASP A 106 15.38 5.24 28.10
C ASP A 106 13.87 5.50 28.20
N THR A 107 13.21 5.94 27.11
CA THR A 107 11.75 6.10 27.05
C THR A 107 11.05 4.75 26.81
N GLY A 108 11.45 3.73 27.58
CA GLY A 108 10.93 2.38 27.57
C GLY A 108 9.46 2.32 28.02
N GLY A 109 8.58 2.63 27.08
CA GLY A 109 7.13 2.66 27.25
C GLY A 109 6.61 4.10 27.28
N LEU A 110 5.58 4.35 26.46
CA LEU A 110 4.85 5.62 26.43
C LEU A 110 4.64 6.16 27.86
N ASN A 111 5.22 7.33 28.13
CA ASN A 111 4.81 8.26 29.18
C ASN A 111 5.17 7.90 30.65
N LYS A 112 6.26 7.18 30.94
CA LYS A 112 6.66 6.94 32.35
C LYS A 112 7.47 8.07 32.99
N GLN A 113 8.22 8.84 32.21
CA GLN A 113 8.99 9.99 32.68
C GLN A 113 8.66 11.23 31.84
N PRO A 114 8.65 12.43 32.44
CA PRO A 114 8.58 13.67 31.70
C PRO A 114 9.78 13.78 30.76
N LEU A 115 9.54 14.26 29.54
CA LEU A 115 10.59 14.46 28.54
C LEU A 115 11.64 15.45 29.05
N THR A 116 12.91 15.16 28.78
CA THR A 116 14.01 16.09 29.09
C THR A 116 13.90 17.35 28.21
N PRO A 117 14.49 18.49 28.61
CA PRO A 117 14.48 19.70 27.78
C PRO A 117 15.04 19.48 26.36
N GLU A 118 16.02 18.59 26.22
CA GLU A 118 16.59 18.21 24.92
C GLU A 118 15.59 17.40 24.07
N GLN A 119 14.87 16.44 24.68
CA GLN A 119 13.83 15.67 24.00
C GLN A 119 12.61 16.53 23.62
N MET A 120 12.28 17.56 24.41
CA MET A 120 11.15 18.46 24.15
C MET A 120 11.39 19.42 22.98
N ARG A 121 12.65 19.76 22.66
CA ARG A 121 12.96 20.56 21.46
C ARG A 121 12.62 19.83 20.16
N GLY A 122 12.49 18.50 20.22
CA GLY A 122 12.31 17.65 19.06
C GLY A 122 13.55 17.61 18.18
N PHE A 123 13.52 16.80 17.12
CA PHE A 123 14.61 16.71 16.15
C PHE A 123 14.12 17.13 14.77
N LYS A 124 15.01 17.78 14.02
CA LYS A 124 14.78 18.12 12.61
C LYS A 124 15.38 17.00 11.78
N ILE A 125 14.55 16.24 11.06
CA ILE A 125 15.05 15.25 10.12
C ILE A 125 15.57 15.99 8.89
N THR A 126 16.87 16.30 8.87
CA THR A 126 17.53 16.84 7.68
C THR A 126 17.87 15.68 6.76
N GLY A 127 17.31 15.66 5.54
CA GLY A 127 17.65 14.65 4.52
C GLY A 127 16.52 13.74 4.05
N VAL A 128 15.30 13.89 4.57
CA VAL A 128 14.11 13.41 3.85
C VAL A 128 13.92 14.37 2.67
N THR A 129 13.95 13.82 1.46
CA THR A 129 13.92 14.51 0.17
C THR A 129 13.01 15.75 0.18
N GLY A 130 13.61 16.94 0.19
CA GLY A 130 12.93 18.21 -0.11
C GLY A 130 12.86 19.25 1.01
N GLN A 131 13.03 18.90 2.29
CA GLN A 131 12.98 19.91 3.36
C GLN A 131 14.35 20.55 3.62
N THR A 132 14.79 21.42 2.71
CA THR A 132 15.53 22.63 3.11
C THR A 132 14.65 23.38 4.11
N THR A 133 15.19 23.79 5.26
CA THR A 133 14.58 24.69 6.26
C THR A 133 13.09 24.97 6.07
N ARG A 134 12.25 24.24 6.80
CA ARG A 134 10.78 24.40 6.79
C ARG A 134 10.40 25.87 6.99
N ASP A 135 9.90 26.51 5.94
CA ASP A 135 9.37 27.86 6.00
C ASP A 135 7.91 27.79 6.49
N LEU A 136 7.75 28.00 7.80
CA LEU A 136 6.44 27.92 8.45
C LEU A 136 5.49 29.02 7.97
N GLU A 137 6.01 30.15 7.48
CA GLU A 137 5.20 31.27 7.00
C GLU A 137 4.69 30.97 5.59
N ALA A 138 5.56 30.46 4.72
CA ALA A 138 5.16 29.98 3.39
C ALA A 138 4.13 28.85 3.48
N GLU A 139 4.35 27.86 4.36
CA GLU A 139 3.39 26.77 4.54
C GLU A 139 2.05 27.23 5.11
N ARG A 140 2.06 28.18 6.06
CA ARG A 140 0.80 28.76 6.56
C ARG A 140 0.07 29.46 5.42
N ARG A 141 0.77 30.26 4.62
CA ARG A 141 0.19 30.95 3.47
C ARG A 141 -0.40 29.98 2.44
N ASP A 142 0.30 28.88 2.15
CA ASP A 142 -0.19 27.84 1.24
C ASP A 142 -1.47 27.17 1.77
N ASN A 143 -1.54 26.92 3.09
CA ASN A 143 -2.76 26.40 3.72
C ASN A 143 -3.91 27.39 3.62
N ASP A 144 -3.69 28.67 3.90
CA ASP A 144 -4.74 29.69 3.82
C ASP A 144 -5.29 29.78 2.38
N ILE A 145 -4.43 29.72 1.36
CA ILE A 145 -4.83 29.67 -0.05
C ILE A 145 -5.63 28.38 -0.35
N ALA A 146 -5.19 27.23 0.16
CA ALA A 146 -5.89 25.95 -0.01
C ALA A 146 -7.27 25.92 0.66
N GLU A 147 -7.43 26.64 1.78
CA GLU A 147 -8.70 26.81 2.50
C GLU A 147 -9.64 27.82 1.83
N GLY A 148 -9.16 28.55 0.80
CA GLY A 148 -9.98 29.41 -0.05
C GLY A 148 -9.61 30.89 -0.03
N GLU A 149 -8.48 31.27 0.56
CA GLU A 149 -8.00 32.64 0.49
C GLU A 149 -7.58 33.03 -0.95
N VAL A 150 -7.79 34.29 -1.32
CA VAL A 150 -7.48 34.79 -2.66
C VAL A 150 -5.98 35.06 -2.77
N GLN A 151 -5.35 34.50 -3.81
CA GLN A 151 -3.96 34.79 -4.14
C GLN A 151 -3.75 36.24 -4.58
N THR A 152 -2.60 36.81 -4.22
CA THR A 152 -2.20 38.14 -4.71
C THR A 152 -1.81 38.08 -6.19
N ARG A 153 -1.85 39.22 -6.89
CA ARG A 153 -1.41 39.32 -8.30
C ARG A 153 0.05 38.89 -8.51
N ALA A 154 0.92 39.08 -7.51
CA ALA A 154 2.31 38.65 -7.58
C ALA A 154 2.41 37.12 -7.48
N GLN A 155 1.75 36.52 -6.50
CA GLN A 155 1.66 35.06 -6.32
C GLN A 155 1.11 34.35 -7.57
N GLN A 156 0.05 34.89 -8.17
CA GLN A 156 -0.51 34.35 -9.41
C GLN A 156 0.48 34.36 -10.58
N ARG A 157 1.33 35.39 -10.67
CA ARG A 157 2.35 35.49 -11.73
C ARG A 157 3.47 34.48 -11.51
N GLU A 158 3.92 34.33 -10.28
CA GLU A 158 4.96 33.38 -9.90
C GLU A 158 4.50 31.93 -10.12
N GLU A 159 3.28 31.60 -9.70
CA GLU A 159 2.68 30.29 -9.95
C GLU A 159 2.51 30.02 -11.44
N TRP A 160 2.08 31.03 -12.21
CA TRP A 160 1.95 30.91 -13.65
C TRP A 160 3.31 30.66 -14.31
N GLU A 161 4.35 31.38 -13.90
CA GLU A 161 5.72 31.19 -14.40
C GLU A 161 6.24 29.79 -14.06
N LYS A 162 6.07 29.34 -12.82
CA LYS A 162 6.43 27.99 -12.37
C LYS A 162 5.69 26.93 -13.18
N LEU A 163 4.41 27.12 -13.45
CA LEU A 163 3.62 26.22 -14.29
C LEU A 163 4.14 26.19 -15.73
N GLN A 164 4.50 27.34 -16.31
CA GLN A 164 5.11 27.38 -17.65
C GLN A 164 6.45 26.65 -17.69
N GLN A 165 7.30 26.84 -16.68
CA GLN A 165 8.57 26.13 -16.56
C GLN A 165 8.38 24.62 -16.43
N LEU A 166 7.46 24.17 -15.57
CA LEU A 166 7.12 22.74 -15.43
C LEU A 166 6.55 22.16 -16.72
N LYS A 167 5.71 22.92 -17.42
CA LYS A 167 5.16 22.51 -18.71
C LYS A 167 6.25 22.41 -19.78
N ALA A 168 7.21 23.34 -19.81
CA ALA A 168 8.36 23.28 -20.71
C ALA A 168 9.22 22.05 -20.42
N GLN A 169 9.50 21.76 -19.13
CA GLN A 169 10.23 20.56 -18.72
C GLN A 169 9.46 19.27 -19.03
N GLN A 170 8.13 19.27 -18.90
CA GLN A 170 7.30 18.10 -19.16
C GLN A 170 7.16 17.82 -20.65
N ALA A 171 7.06 18.88 -21.46
CA ALA A 171 6.94 18.76 -22.90
C ALA A 171 8.18 18.07 -23.51
N GLY A 172 9.37 18.27 -22.94
CA GLY A 172 10.59 17.66 -23.47
C GLY A 172 10.90 18.10 -24.91
N LEU A 173 10.22 19.12 -25.43
CA LEU A 173 10.50 19.71 -26.72
C LEU A 173 11.58 20.78 -26.53
N GLU A 174 12.68 20.65 -27.27
CA GLU A 174 13.64 21.73 -27.45
C GLU A 174 13.02 22.87 -28.30
N ASP A 175 13.60 24.07 -28.26
CA ASP A 175 13.16 25.26 -29.01
C ASP A 175 13.08 25.05 -30.54
N ASN A 176 13.69 23.97 -31.05
CA ASN A 176 13.67 23.51 -32.43
C ASN A 176 12.44 22.61 -32.76
N GLY A 177 11.56 22.34 -31.79
CA GLY A 177 10.40 21.47 -31.94
C GLY A 177 10.74 19.97 -31.94
N ILE A 178 11.97 19.59 -31.58
CA ILE A 178 12.43 18.21 -31.53
C ILE A 178 12.25 17.68 -30.09
N ALA A 179 11.63 16.49 -29.97
CA ALA A 179 11.47 15.82 -28.68
C ALA A 179 12.82 15.26 -28.19
N THR A 180 13.24 15.72 -27.01
CA THR A 180 14.39 15.21 -26.27
C THR A 180 14.00 13.96 -25.47
N ARG A 181 14.94 13.02 -25.36
CA ARG A 181 14.75 11.79 -24.59
C ARG A 181 14.80 12.11 -23.09
N ARG A 182 13.74 11.76 -22.35
CA ARG A 182 13.64 11.94 -20.89
C ARG A 182 13.83 10.62 -20.12
N PHE A 183 13.36 9.51 -20.69
CA PHE A 183 13.43 8.20 -20.04
C PHE A 183 14.17 7.15 -20.89
N LEU A 184 14.63 6.09 -20.22
CA LEU A 184 15.37 5.03 -20.91
C LEU A 184 14.50 4.19 -21.85
N THR A 185 13.18 4.20 -21.63
CA THR A 185 12.13 3.55 -22.42
C THR A 185 11.74 4.33 -23.67
N GLU A 186 12.09 5.62 -23.75
CA GLU A 186 11.83 6.44 -24.94
C GLU A 186 12.93 6.22 -25.99
N PRO A 187 12.58 6.24 -27.29
CA PRO A 187 13.55 6.09 -28.35
C PRO A 187 14.59 7.22 -28.32
N PRO A 188 15.84 6.98 -28.76
CA PRO A 188 16.84 8.04 -28.92
C PRO A 188 16.31 9.16 -29.82
N SER A 189 16.64 10.42 -29.49
CA SER A 189 16.18 11.60 -30.25
C SER A 189 16.59 11.56 -31.73
N SER A 190 17.67 10.86 -32.07
CA SER A 190 18.12 10.63 -33.46
C SER A 190 17.13 9.85 -34.33
N TYR A 191 16.20 9.09 -33.74
CA TYR A 191 15.13 8.41 -34.49
C TYR A 191 13.88 9.29 -34.65
N SER A 192 13.79 10.38 -33.87
CA SER A 192 12.69 11.33 -33.89
C SER A 192 13.00 12.58 -34.73
N THR A 193 14.22 12.71 -35.24
CA THR A 193 14.59 13.81 -36.15
C THR A 193 14.05 13.54 -37.56
N PRO A 194 13.23 14.45 -38.13
CA PRO A 194 12.79 14.35 -39.52
C PRO A 194 13.97 14.32 -40.50
N SER A 195 13.76 13.72 -41.68
CA SER A 195 14.73 13.79 -42.78
C SER A 195 14.97 15.25 -43.19
N PRO A 196 16.20 15.65 -43.60
CA PRO A 196 16.49 17.00 -44.07
C PRO A 196 15.57 17.49 -45.21
N ASP A 197 15.08 16.57 -46.04
CA ASP A 197 14.21 16.86 -47.19
C ASP A 197 12.70 16.76 -46.88
N ALA A 198 12.33 16.44 -45.63
CA ALA A 198 10.93 16.35 -45.25
C ALA A 198 10.32 17.75 -45.07
N PRO A 199 9.14 18.04 -45.67
CA PRO A 199 8.47 19.32 -45.47
C PRO A 199 7.98 19.42 -44.02
N MET A 200 8.55 20.35 -43.26
CA MET A 200 8.08 20.69 -41.91
C MET A 200 7.14 21.89 -41.96
N PRO A 201 6.06 21.90 -41.15
CA PRO A 201 5.22 23.09 -41.02
C PRO A 201 6.02 24.23 -40.38
N ASP A 202 5.86 25.44 -40.90
CA ASP A 202 6.46 26.62 -40.30
C ASP A 202 5.94 26.81 -38.87
N ILE A 203 6.85 26.65 -37.89
CA ILE A 203 6.54 26.94 -36.49
C ILE A 203 6.52 28.47 -36.35
N VAL A 204 5.34 29.06 -36.55
CA VAL A 204 5.15 30.49 -36.28
C VAL A 204 5.32 30.71 -34.78
N LYS A 205 6.49 31.23 -34.37
CA LYS A 205 6.72 31.65 -32.99
C LYS A 205 5.63 32.66 -32.63
N LYS A 206 4.73 32.27 -31.72
CA LYS A 206 3.65 33.14 -31.25
C LYS A 206 4.34 34.31 -30.54
N SER A 207 4.31 35.50 -31.14
CA SER A 207 4.86 36.68 -30.48
C SER A 207 4.08 36.91 -29.18
N ASN A 208 4.77 36.94 -28.04
CA ASN A 208 4.17 37.19 -26.73
C ASN A 208 3.49 38.57 -26.63
N ASN A 209 3.66 39.43 -27.64
CA ASN A 209 3.07 40.76 -27.73
C ASN A 209 1.66 40.81 -28.34
N LYS A 210 1.01 39.67 -28.63
CA LYS A 210 -0.39 39.69 -29.05
C LYS A 210 -1.27 40.04 -27.85
N LYS A 211 -1.73 41.29 -27.80
CA LYS A 211 -2.76 41.76 -26.88
C LYS A 211 -3.97 40.79 -26.97
N PRO A 212 -4.60 40.43 -25.84
CA PRO A 212 -5.78 39.56 -25.89
C PRO A 212 -6.84 40.18 -26.81
N THR A 213 -7.62 39.34 -27.49
CA THR A 213 -8.70 39.82 -28.38
C THR A 213 -9.78 40.61 -27.64
N ASN A 214 -9.81 40.48 -26.31
CA ASN A 214 -10.60 41.26 -25.37
C ASN A 214 -9.71 42.26 -24.59
N TYR A 215 -8.80 42.94 -25.29
CA TYR A 215 -8.04 44.05 -24.74
C TYR A 215 -8.84 45.33 -24.98
N ASP A 216 -9.55 45.79 -23.96
CA ASP A 216 -10.16 47.11 -23.98
C ASP A 216 -9.11 48.14 -23.50
N PRO A 217 -8.66 49.06 -24.37
CA PRO A 217 -7.66 50.06 -24.02
C PRO A 217 -8.12 51.03 -22.92
N TYR A 218 -9.41 51.06 -22.58
CA TYR A 218 -10.00 51.96 -21.58
C TYR A 218 -10.29 51.31 -20.22
N THR A 219 -9.98 50.01 -20.04
CA THR A 219 -10.33 49.27 -18.80
C THR A 219 -9.15 48.94 -17.89
N SER A 220 -7.91 49.09 -18.37
CA SER A 220 -6.72 48.76 -17.56
C SER A 220 -6.14 49.94 -16.77
N THR A 221 -6.54 51.16 -17.08
CA THR A 221 -6.22 52.35 -16.28
C THR A 221 -7.49 52.76 -15.53
N PRO A 222 -7.46 52.85 -14.19
CA PRO A 222 -8.56 53.48 -13.48
C PRO A 222 -8.65 54.92 -13.96
N VAL A 223 -9.74 55.25 -14.66
CA VAL A 223 -10.05 56.63 -15.08
C VAL A 223 -10.11 57.48 -13.81
N ASP A 224 -9.29 58.54 -13.75
CA ASP A 224 -9.29 59.46 -12.59
C ASP A 224 -10.72 60.01 -12.42
N PRO A 225 -11.31 59.94 -11.21
CA PRO A 225 -12.68 60.40 -10.99
C PRO A 225 -12.91 61.85 -11.41
N ARG A 226 -11.86 62.69 -11.45
CA ARG A 226 -11.94 64.07 -11.97
C ARG A 226 -12.23 64.16 -13.46
N CYS A 227 -11.88 63.13 -14.24
CA CYS A 227 -12.30 63.04 -15.64
C CYS A 227 -13.83 62.84 -15.76
N LEU A 228 -14.43 62.05 -14.87
CA LEU A 228 -15.88 61.85 -14.82
C LEU A 228 -16.63 63.13 -14.42
N GLU A 229 -15.96 64.02 -13.68
CA GLU A 229 -16.44 65.35 -13.31
C GLU A 229 -16.22 66.42 -14.41
N GLY A 230 -15.70 66.02 -15.57
CA GLY A 230 -15.57 66.88 -16.77
C GLY A 230 -14.22 67.60 -16.91
N GLN A 231 -13.24 67.31 -16.05
CA GLN A 231 -11.89 67.88 -16.18
C GLN A 231 -11.08 67.08 -17.21
N GLN A 232 -11.07 67.57 -18.45
CA GLN A 232 -10.45 66.90 -19.61
C GLN A 232 -8.93 66.65 -19.45
N GLU A 233 -8.26 67.41 -18.57
CA GLU A 233 -6.84 67.27 -18.28
C GLU A 233 -6.47 65.93 -17.61
N PHE A 234 -7.44 65.24 -17.00
CA PHE A 234 -7.24 63.98 -16.26
C PHE A 234 -7.78 62.75 -17.00
N CYS A 235 -8.11 62.87 -18.29
CA CYS A 235 -8.76 61.83 -19.09
C CYS A 235 -7.83 60.98 -19.97
N ASN A 236 -6.49 61.09 -19.82
CA ASN A 236 -5.50 60.34 -20.60
C ASN A 236 -4.94 59.13 -19.85
#